data_AF-A0A7S2FVA0-F1
#
_entry.id   AF-A0A7S2FVA0-F1
#
_cell.length_a   1.000
_cell.length_b   1.000
_cell.length_c   1.000
_cell.angle_alpha   90.00
_cell.angle_beta   90.00
_cell.angle_gamma   90.00
#
_symmetry.space_group_name_H-M   'P 1'
#
loop_
_entity.id
_entity.type
_entity.pdbx_description
1 polymer ?
#
loop_
_entity_poly.entity_id
_entity_poly.type
_entity_poly.pdbx_seq_one_letter_code
_entity_poly.pdbx_strand_id
1 'polypeptide(L)'
;APGCTTDCCVFSVPGCTDSTAKNYNAAATEENDPSSCDYHIIGCMQDNPPTLNYDSTATLCQGCVYRVDGCTDSTAANYVASANADDGGCTYPVYGCTEATNTFNYDSTADISDGSCVFRVNGCTDSTAKNYAADANTEQVPSECEYNVYGCTVAFATNYNSAANVNDNTCVIASPPPLPPPPSPPPSPPPPTPPP
;
A
#
# COMPACT_ATOMS: atom_id res chain seq x y z
N ALA A 1 -53.56 53.66 -38.45
CA ALA A 1 -53.89 55.09 -38.60
C ALA A 1 -53.41 55.81 -37.36
N PRO A 2 -52.49 56.79 -37.44
CA PRO A 2 -52.01 57.49 -36.27
C PRO A 2 -52.98 58.63 -35.93
N GLY A 3 -53.39 58.72 -34.65
CA GLY A 3 -54.08 59.88 -34.11
C GLY A 3 -53.05 60.90 -33.64
N CYS A 4 -52.90 62.02 -34.36
CA CYS A 4 -52.21 63.20 -33.84
C CYS A 4 -53.25 64.20 -33.33
N THR A 5 -53.10 64.68 -32.10
CA THR A 5 -53.78 65.88 -31.58
C THR A 5 -52.73 66.96 -31.31
N THR A 6 -52.72 67.97 -32.18
CA THR A 6 -52.41 69.40 -31.99
C THR A 6 -51.25 69.92 -31.13
N ASP A 7 -50.36 69.11 -30.55
CA ASP A 7 -49.05 69.59 -30.11
C ASP A 7 -48.05 68.43 -30.05
N CYS A 8 -47.00 68.49 -30.88
CA CYS A 8 -45.93 67.50 -31.06
C CYS A 8 -46.37 66.05 -31.43
N CYS A 9 -46.38 65.71 -32.72
CA CYS A 9 -46.42 64.30 -33.14
C CYS A 9 -45.10 63.62 -32.73
N VAL A 10 -45.14 62.78 -31.69
CA VAL A 10 -44.04 61.85 -31.38
C VAL A 10 -44.19 60.67 -32.33
N PHE A 11 -43.34 60.60 -33.36
CA PHE A 11 -43.25 59.40 -34.19
C PHE A 11 -42.59 58.31 -33.37
N SER A 12 -43.21 57.14 -33.33
CA SER A 12 -42.56 55.99 -32.76
C SER A 12 -41.37 55.60 -33.64
N VAL A 13 -40.21 55.39 -33.01
CA VAL A 13 -39.01 54.92 -33.68
C VAL A 13 -38.90 53.43 -33.38
N PRO A 14 -39.17 52.54 -34.36
CA PRO A 14 -39.08 51.11 -34.14
C PRO A 14 -37.61 50.68 -33.99
N GLY A 15 -37.31 49.86 -32.99
CA GLY A 15 -35.98 49.32 -32.78
C GLY A 15 -35.89 48.49 -31.51
N CYS A 16 -34.75 47.84 -31.27
CA CYS A 16 -34.56 47.13 -30.01
C CYS A 16 -34.33 48.16 -28.89
N THR A 17 -35.21 48.18 -27.89
CA THR A 17 -35.11 49.08 -26.73
C THR A 17 -34.29 48.48 -25.58
N ASP A 18 -33.92 47.19 -25.66
CA ASP A 18 -33.07 46.54 -24.67
C ASP A 18 -31.59 46.89 -24.89
N SER A 19 -30.99 47.57 -23.91
CA SER A 19 -29.57 47.96 -23.92
C SER A 19 -28.56 46.80 -23.96
N THR A 20 -29.00 45.57 -23.73
CA THR A 20 -28.16 44.36 -23.77
C THR A 20 -28.11 43.70 -25.15
N ALA A 21 -29.01 44.09 -26.06
CA ALA A 21 -29.00 43.62 -27.45
C ALA A 21 -27.93 44.33 -28.28
N LYS A 22 -27.34 43.61 -29.25
CA LYS A 22 -26.33 44.13 -30.19
C LYS A 22 -26.88 45.26 -31.06
N ASN A 23 -28.15 45.18 -31.43
CA ASN A 23 -28.84 46.16 -32.24
C ASN A 23 -29.70 47.13 -31.42
N TYR A 24 -29.33 47.35 -30.15
CA TYR A 24 -29.93 48.39 -29.30
C TYR A 24 -29.92 49.76 -29.99
N ASN A 25 -31.05 50.45 -29.95
CA ASN A 25 -31.19 51.81 -30.43
C ASN A 25 -31.76 52.69 -29.31
N ALA A 26 -30.93 53.58 -28.76
CA ALA A 26 -31.32 54.50 -27.69
C ALA A 26 -32.40 55.52 -28.09
N ALA A 27 -32.61 55.73 -29.40
CA ALA A 27 -33.68 56.57 -29.92
C ALA A 27 -34.96 55.77 -30.22
N ALA A 28 -34.94 54.44 -30.12
CA ALA A 28 -36.12 53.62 -30.28
C ALA A 28 -37.10 53.89 -29.13
N THR A 29 -38.36 54.11 -29.47
CA THR A 29 -39.44 54.39 -28.51
C THR A 29 -40.50 53.28 -28.51
N GLU A 30 -40.37 52.31 -29.41
CA GLU A 30 -41.19 51.10 -29.46
C GLU A 30 -40.32 49.90 -29.85
N GLU A 31 -40.52 48.78 -29.16
CA GLU A 31 -39.93 47.51 -29.54
C GLU A 31 -40.59 47.04 -30.85
N ASN A 32 -39.78 46.63 -31.82
CA ASN A 32 -40.26 45.95 -33.02
C ASN A 32 -40.89 44.57 -32.64
N ASP A 33 -41.12 43.69 -33.63
CA ASP A 33 -41.38 42.27 -33.38
C ASP A 33 -40.40 41.73 -32.29
N PRO A 34 -40.85 40.97 -31.27
CA PRO A 34 -39.99 40.48 -30.18
C PRO A 34 -38.80 39.62 -30.67
N SER A 35 -38.83 39.14 -31.91
CA SER A 35 -37.69 38.47 -32.56
C SER A 35 -36.67 39.43 -33.21
N SER A 36 -36.89 40.74 -33.16
CA SER A 36 -36.04 41.74 -33.82
C SER A 36 -34.79 42.13 -33.03
N CYS A 37 -34.74 41.88 -31.73
CA CYS A 37 -33.55 42.10 -30.89
C CYS A 37 -32.53 40.98 -31.10
N ASP A 38 -31.32 41.34 -31.54
CA ASP A 38 -30.20 40.42 -31.70
C ASP A 38 -29.36 40.41 -30.43
N TYR A 39 -29.29 39.26 -29.75
CA TYR A 39 -28.54 39.11 -28.50
C TYR A 39 -27.21 38.39 -28.72
N HIS A 40 -26.29 38.57 -27.79
CA HIS A 40 -25.06 37.79 -27.76
C HIS A 40 -25.35 36.34 -27.34
N ILE A 41 -24.94 35.39 -28.18
CA ILE A 41 -24.72 34.01 -27.76
C ILE A 41 -23.45 33.99 -26.91
N ILE A 42 -23.60 33.76 -25.60
CA ILE A 42 -22.49 33.70 -24.64
C ILE A 42 -21.90 32.29 -24.66
N GLY A 43 -20.61 32.19 -24.90
CA GLY A 43 -19.90 30.91 -24.87
C GLY A 43 -18.39 31.11 -25.04
N CYS A 44 -17.63 30.02 -25.00
CA CYS A 44 -16.19 30.09 -25.16
C CYS A 44 -15.80 29.99 -26.64
N MET A 45 -15.17 31.02 -27.19
CA MET A 45 -14.71 31.02 -28.59
C MET A 45 -13.24 30.58 -28.73
N GLN A 46 -12.61 30.13 -27.64
CA GLN A 46 -11.18 29.78 -27.61
C GLN A 46 -10.99 28.28 -27.77
N ASP A 47 -10.29 27.88 -28.81
CA ASP A 47 -9.87 26.49 -29.06
C ASP A 47 -8.36 26.29 -28.82
N ASN A 48 -7.58 27.38 -28.81
CA ASN A 48 -6.15 27.35 -28.52
C ASN A 48 -5.73 28.53 -27.62
N PRO A 49 -5.43 28.32 -26.33
CA PRO A 49 -5.27 27.02 -25.66
C PRO A 49 -6.60 26.24 -25.52
N PRO A 50 -6.54 24.90 -25.41
CA PRO A 50 -7.73 24.05 -25.39
C PRO A 50 -8.65 24.39 -24.21
N THR A 51 -9.95 24.42 -24.50
CA THR A 51 -11.01 24.64 -23.51
C THR A 51 -12.00 23.47 -23.55
N LEU A 52 -12.68 23.21 -22.43
CA LEU A 52 -13.64 22.10 -22.31
C LEU A 52 -15.03 22.45 -22.81
N ASN A 53 -15.31 23.74 -23.02
CA ASN A 53 -16.62 24.27 -23.37
C ASN A 53 -16.57 25.19 -24.60
N TYR A 54 -15.71 24.86 -25.58
CA TYR A 54 -15.65 25.55 -26.85
C TYR A 54 -17.02 25.54 -27.55
N ASP A 55 -17.47 26.71 -27.96
CA ASP A 55 -18.72 26.97 -28.66
C ASP A 55 -18.43 27.86 -29.87
N SER A 56 -18.46 27.27 -31.06
CA SER A 56 -18.25 27.98 -32.32
C SER A 56 -19.41 28.89 -32.73
N THR A 57 -20.56 28.80 -32.05
CA THR A 57 -21.73 29.65 -32.30
C THR A 57 -21.75 30.90 -31.42
N ALA A 58 -20.87 30.96 -30.41
CA ALA A 58 -20.76 32.11 -29.53
C ALA A 58 -20.40 33.38 -30.31
N THR A 59 -21.02 34.49 -29.91
CA THR A 59 -20.79 35.82 -30.47
C THR A 59 -20.21 36.79 -29.42
N LEU A 60 -20.13 36.35 -28.16
CA LEU A 60 -19.43 37.01 -27.07
C LEU A 60 -18.64 35.95 -26.29
N CYS A 61 -17.30 36.10 -26.28
CA CYS A 61 -16.41 35.17 -25.60
C CYS A 61 -16.42 35.42 -24.09
N GLN A 62 -17.11 34.57 -23.32
CA GLN A 62 -17.15 34.64 -21.86
C GLN A 62 -17.36 33.23 -21.27
N GLY A 63 -16.84 33.00 -20.05
CA GLY A 63 -17.07 31.75 -19.32
C GLY A 63 -16.24 30.56 -19.81
N CYS A 64 -15.08 30.81 -20.43
CA CYS A 64 -14.18 29.74 -20.86
C CYS A 64 -13.66 28.92 -19.68
N VAL A 65 -13.74 27.59 -19.81
CA VAL A 65 -13.14 26.60 -18.90
C VAL A 65 -11.90 26.05 -19.58
N TYR A 66 -10.74 26.59 -19.19
CA TYR A 66 -9.46 26.14 -19.74
C TYR A 66 -9.15 24.71 -19.30
N ARG A 67 -8.70 23.89 -20.24
CA ARG A 67 -8.28 22.52 -19.98
C ARG A 67 -6.96 22.54 -19.23
N VAL A 68 -6.92 21.84 -18.10
CA VAL A 68 -5.72 21.60 -17.30
C VAL A 68 -5.52 20.10 -17.27
N ASP A 69 -4.50 19.65 -17.99
CA ASP A 69 -4.05 18.26 -18.03
C ASP A 69 -3.43 17.84 -16.70
N GLY A 70 -3.72 16.59 -16.32
CA GLY A 70 -3.05 15.90 -15.23
C GLY A 70 -3.91 14.75 -14.71
N CYS A 71 -3.34 13.90 -13.87
CA CYS A 71 -4.10 12.81 -13.27
C CYS A 71 -5.26 13.35 -12.42
N THR A 72 -6.48 12.94 -12.75
CA THR A 72 -7.72 13.38 -12.05
C THR A 72 -8.17 12.42 -10.94
N ASP A 73 -7.56 11.24 -10.84
CA ASP A 73 -7.86 10.26 -9.79
C ASP A 73 -7.12 10.62 -8.49
N SER A 74 -7.87 10.94 -7.43
CA SER A 74 -7.33 11.27 -6.11
C SER A 74 -6.59 10.12 -5.40
N THR A 75 -6.72 8.89 -5.89
CA THR A 75 -6.04 7.70 -5.36
C THR A 75 -4.68 7.44 -6.03
N ALA A 76 -4.38 8.13 -7.13
CA ALA A 76 -3.09 8.05 -7.80
C ALA A 76 -2.00 8.82 -7.05
N ALA A 77 -0.76 8.33 -7.13
CA ALA A 77 0.41 8.94 -6.50
C ALA A 77 0.77 10.32 -7.09
N ASN A 78 0.40 10.57 -8.35
CA ASN A 78 0.64 11.81 -9.08
C ASN A 78 -0.65 12.61 -9.33
N TYR A 79 -1.65 12.48 -8.46
CA TYR A 79 -2.89 13.28 -8.53
C TYR A 79 -2.63 14.79 -8.60
N VAL A 80 -3.31 15.47 -9.53
CA VAL A 80 -3.23 16.92 -9.70
C VAL A 80 -4.58 17.53 -9.36
N ALA A 81 -4.69 18.16 -8.19
CA ALA A 81 -5.95 18.72 -7.71
C ALA A 81 -6.57 19.81 -8.61
N SER A 82 -5.76 20.48 -9.42
CA SER A 82 -6.21 21.49 -10.39
C SER A 82 -6.55 20.92 -11.77
N ALA A 83 -6.26 19.64 -12.03
CA ALA A 83 -6.55 19.02 -13.32
C ALA A 83 -8.06 18.84 -13.48
N ASN A 84 -8.56 19.17 -14.67
CA ASN A 84 -9.97 19.00 -15.05
C ASN A 84 -10.14 18.11 -16.29
N ALA A 85 -9.03 17.59 -16.82
CA ALA A 85 -9.02 16.57 -17.83
C ALA A 85 -7.87 15.60 -17.56
N ASP A 86 -8.19 14.31 -17.56
CA ASP A 86 -7.18 13.26 -17.40
C ASP A 86 -6.27 13.23 -18.63
N ASP A 87 -4.97 13.15 -18.39
CA ASP A 87 -3.94 13.00 -19.41
C ASP A 87 -3.54 11.53 -19.64
N GLY A 88 -4.14 10.60 -18.89
CA GLY A 88 -3.84 9.17 -18.92
C GLY A 88 -2.51 8.81 -18.24
N GLY A 89 -1.86 9.76 -17.58
CA GLY A 89 -0.57 9.60 -16.93
C GLY A 89 -0.63 9.17 -15.47
N CYS A 90 -1.80 8.83 -14.93
CA CYS A 90 -1.95 8.41 -13.53
C CYS A 90 -1.04 7.22 -13.17
N THR A 91 -0.27 7.37 -12.10
CA THR A 91 0.55 6.30 -11.51
C THR A 91 -0.04 5.88 -10.18
N TYR A 92 -0.15 4.56 -9.97
CA TYR A 92 -0.74 4.02 -8.75
C TYR A 92 0.33 3.28 -7.96
N PRO A 93 0.36 3.42 -6.62
CA PRO A 93 1.29 2.65 -5.81
C PRO A 93 0.95 1.16 -5.92
N VAL A 94 1.99 0.35 -6.09
CA VAL A 94 1.85 -1.11 -6.04
C VAL A 94 1.95 -1.56 -4.59
N TYR A 95 0.96 -2.34 -4.15
CA TYR A 95 0.87 -2.87 -2.79
C TYR A 95 1.40 -4.31 -2.76
N GLY A 96 2.21 -4.63 -1.77
CA GLY A 96 2.75 -5.98 -1.57
C GLY A 96 3.79 -6.03 -0.45
N CYS A 97 4.49 -7.16 -0.31
CA CYS A 97 5.52 -7.27 0.72
C CYS A 97 6.82 -6.55 0.30
N THR A 98 7.15 -5.45 0.96
CA THR A 98 8.35 -4.64 0.67
C THR A 98 9.62 -5.12 1.40
N GLU A 99 9.50 -6.11 2.29
CA GLU A 99 10.61 -6.59 3.11
C GLU A 99 11.42 -7.67 2.37
N ALA A 100 12.59 -7.29 1.84
CA ALA A 100 13.45 -8.20 1.07
C ALA A 100 14.15 -9.27 1.91
N THR A 101 14.32 -9.01 3.21
CA THR A 101 15.03 -9.91 4.12
C THR A 101 14.05 -10.69 4.98
N ASN A 102 14.34 -11.98 5.17
CA ASN A 102 13.63 -12.84 6.11
C ASN A 102 12.12 -13.00 5.82
N THR A 103 11.70 -12.89 4.56
CA THR A 103 10.33 -13.17 4.10
C THR A 103 10.32 -14.22 2.99
N PHE A 104 9.15 -14.81 2.73
CA PHE A 104 8.96 -15.76 1.61
C PHE A 104 8.39 -15.12 0.35
N ASN A 105 7.70 -13.99 0.49
CA ASN A 105 6.88 -13.38 -0.56
C ASN A 105 7.27 -11.92 -0.83
N TYR A 106 8.55 -11.57 -0.66
CA TYR A 106 9.05 -10.26 -1.08
C TYR A 106 8.66 -9.97 -2.53
N ASP A 107 8.04 -8.81 -2.74
CA ASP A 107 7.67 -8.27 -4.04
C ASP A 107 8.53 -7.05 -4.34
N SER A 108 9.47 -7.20 -5.28
CA SER A 108 10.36 -6.12 -5.69
C SER A 108 9.68 -5.00 -6.48
N THR A 109 8.41 -5.19 -6.87
CA THR A 109 7.61 -4.17 -7.57
C THR A 109 6.71 -3.39 -6.63
N ALA A 110 6.55 -3.83 -5.38
CA ALA A 110 5.73 -3.14 -4.39
C ALA A 110 6.40 -1.84 -3.92
N ASP A 111 5.65 -0.75 -3.96
CA ASP A 111 6.04 0.56 -3.43
C ASP A 111 5.65 0.72 -1.96
N ILE A 112 4.55 0.07 -1.55
CA ILE A 112 3.94 0.22 -0.23
C ILE A 112 3.66 -1.15 0.38
N SER A 113 4.08 -1.35 1.63
CA SER A 113 3.76 -2.55 2.39
C SER A 113 2.26 -2.61 2.70
N ASP A 114 1.61 -3.71 2.31
CA ASP A 114 0.20 -3.98 2.60
C ASP A 114 0.01 -4.91 3.82
N GLY A 115 1.11 -5.27 4.50
CA GLY A 115 1.09 -6.21 5.61
C GLY A 115 0.99 -7.69 5.20
N SER A 116 1.08 -8.01 3.90
CA SER A 116 1.05 -9.40 3.41
C SER A 116 2.35 -10.18 3.64
N CYS A 117 3.40 -9.55 4.17
CA CYS A 117 4.70 -10.21 4.38
C CYS A 117 4.59 -11.46 5.26
N VAL A 118 5.03 -12.59 4.71
CA VAL A 118 5.17 -13.87 5.40
C VAL A 118 6.61 -13.99 5.88
N PHE A 119 6.83 -13.63 7.14
CA PHE A 119 8.15 -13.70 7.77
C PHE A 119 8.57 -15.14 8.05
N ARG A 120 9.87 -15.39 7.90
CA ARG A 120 10.47 -16.65 8.32
C ARG A 120 10.62 -16.66 9.83
N VAL A 121 10.02 -17.65 10.45
CA VAL A 121 10.19 -18.00 11.86
C VAL A 121 11.01 -19.26 11.89
N ASN A 122 12.28 -19.13 12.27
CA ASN A 122 13.20 -20.25 12.37
C ASN A 122 12.89 -21.08 13.60
N GLY A 123 12.94 -22.39 13.45
CA GLY A 123 12.82 -23.35 14.54
C GLY A 123 12.76 -24.77 14.01
N CYS A 124 12.60 -25.73 14.92
CA CYS A 124 12.39 -27.12 14.52
C CYS A 124 10.96 -27.31 14.03
N THR A 125 10.80 -27.67 12.76
CA THR A 125 9.49 -27.85 12.11
C THR A 125 8.96 -29.29 12.21
N ASP A 126 9.79 -30.21 12.71
CA ASP A 126 9.43 -31.61 12.89
C ASP A 126 8.67 -31.84 14.19
N SER A 127 7.38 -32.17 14.08
CA SER A 127 6.50 -32.46 15.22
C SER A 127 6.93 -33.62 16.12
N THR A 128 7.89 -34.46 15.69
CA THR A 128 8.43 -35.58 16.47
C THR A 128 9.66 -35.19 17.31
N ALA A 129 10.23 -34.01 17.07
CA ALA A 129 11.34 -33.50 17.85
C ALA A 129 10.86 -32.96 19.21
N LYS A 130 11.75 -32.99 20.21
CA LYS A 130 11.48 -32.47 21.57
C LYS A 130 11.30 -30.96 21.59
N ASN A 131 12.00 -30.25 20.71
CA ASN A 131 11.98 -28.80 20.58
C ASN A 131 11.18 -28.34 19.35
N TYR A 132 10.18 -29.13 18.93
CA TYR A 132 9.23 -28.72 17.91
C TYR A 132 8.60 -27.35 18.25
N ALA A 133 8.68 -26.42 17.31
CA ALA A 133 8.10 -25.10 17.40
C ALA A 133 6.92 -24.99 16.43
N ALA A 134 5.69 -24.94 16.96
CA ALA A 134 4.47 -24.93 16.15
C ALA A 134 4.28 -23.65 15.32
N ASP A 135 4.92 -22.57 15.72
CA ASP A 135 4.97 -21.29 15.03
C ASP A 135 6.13 -21.17 14.04
N ALA A 136 7.10 -22.10 14.09
CA ALA A 136 8.17 -22.15 13.12
C ALA A 136 7.63 -22.58 11.74
N ASN A 137 8.00 -21.82 10.73
CA ASN A 137 7.66 -22.09 9.33
C ASN A 137 8.90 -22.31 8.46
N THR A 138 10.08 -22.25 9.08
CA THR A 138 11.38 -22.40 8.44
C THR A 138 12.26 -23.29 9.31
N GLU A 139 12.68 -24.43 8.78
CA GLU A 139 13.66 -25.28 9.45
C GLU A 139 15.03 -24.57 9.49
N GLN A 140 15.61 -24.45 10.67
CA GLN A 140 16.92 -23.84 10.84
C GLN A 140 18.01 -24.72 10.20
N VAL A 141 19.03 -24.12 9.57
CA VAL A 141 20.17 -24.84 8.99
C VAL A 141 21.48 -24.31 9.57
N PRO A 142 22.31 -25.15 10.21
CA PRO A 142 22.09 -26.58 10.47
C PRO A 142 20.86 -26.83 11.38
N SER A 143 20.22 -28.00 11.25
CA SER A 143 19.03 -28.32 12.04
C SER A 143 19.38 -28.35 13.52
N GLU A 144 18.60 -27.62 14.30
CA GLU A 144 18.67 -27.61 15.76
C GLU A 144 17.64 -28.55 16.39
N CYS A 145 16.92 -29.35 15.59
CA CYS A 145 15.95 -30.32 16.11
C CYS A 145 16.62 -31.34 17.04
N GLU A 146 16.09 -31.47 18.26
CA GLU A 146 16.52 -32.45 19.24
C GLU A 146 15.56 -33.65 19.25
N TYR A 147 16.09 -34.86 19.05
CA TYR A 147 15.30 -36.09 19.03
C TYR A 147 15.55 -36.97 20.25
N ASN A 148 14.56 -37.81 20.55
CA ASN A 148 14.77 -38.93 21.46
C ASN A 148 15.69 -39.96 20.79
N VAL A 149 16.82 -40.24 21.43
CA VAL A 149 17.72 -41.34 21.08
C VAL A 149 17.49 -42.43 22.11
N TYR A 150 16.84 -43.50 21.67
CA TYR A 150 16.54 -44.66 22.49
C TYR A 150 17.76 -45.58 22.59
N GLY A 151 18.00 -46.11 23.79
CA GLY A 151 19.06 -47.08 24.05
C GLY A 151 19.31 -47.26 25.54
N CYS A 152 20.20 -48.17 25.93
CA CYS A 152 20.52 -48.35 27.34
C CYS A 152 21.32 -47.17 27.90
N THR A 153 20.82 -46.48 28.92
CA THR A 153 21.50 -45.33 29.55
C THR A 153 22.30 -45.68 30.81
N VAL A 154 22.35 -46.96 31.19
CA VAL A 154 23.04 -47.43 32.40
C VAL A 154 24.53 -47.63 32.10
N ALA A 155 25.40 -46.79 32.69
CA ALA A 155 26.83 -46.76 32.37
C ALA A 155 27.60 -48.09 32.59
N PHE A 156 27.08 -48.98 33.45
CA PHE A 156 27.68 -50.29 33.72
C PHE A 156 27.02 -51.46 32.97
N ALA A 157 26.03 -51.18 32.10
CA ALA A 157 25.46 -52.20 31.22
C ALA A 157 26.40 -52.51 30.05
N THR A 158 26.43 -53.77 29.61
CA THR A 158 27.29 -54.21 28.50
C THR A 158 26.91 -53.57 27.16
N ASN A 159 25.66 -53.14 27.01
CA ASN A 159 25.14 -52.45 25.82
C ASN A 159 24.81 -50.98 26.09
N TYR A 160 25.50 -50.33 27.04
CA TYR A 160 25.39 -48.89 27.27
C TYR A 160 25.58 -48.08 25.98
N ASN A 161 24.64 -47.19 25.69
CA ASN A 161 24.70 -46.26 24.57
C ASN A 161 24.87 -44.83 25.10
N SER A 162 26.06 -44.26 24.95
CA SER A 162 26.36 -42.90 25.42
C SER A 162 25.64 -41.80 24.65
N ALA A 163 25.07 -42.10 23.48
CA ALA A 163 24.24 -41.16 22.72
C ALA A 163 22.75 -41.26 23.10
N ALA A 164 22.33 -42.31 23.84
CA ALA A 164 20.95 -42.46 24.25
C ALA A 164 20.58 -41.43 25.32
N ASN A 165 19.46 -40.73 25.10
CA ASN A 165 18.88 -39.78 26.04
C ASN A 165 17.55 -40.28 26.63
N VAL A 166 17.04 -41.42 26.14
CA VAL A 166 15.89 -42.14 26.70
C VAL A 166 16.26 -43.61 26.86
N ASN A 167 16.12 -44.13 28.08
CA ASN A 167 16.32 -45.55 28.35
C ASN A 167 15.21 -46.38 27.71
N ASP A 168 15.56 -47.33 26.85
CA ASP A 168 14.60 -48.17 26.12
C ASP A 168 14.38 -49.54 26.78
N ASN A 169 14.85 -49.70 28.02
CA ASN A 169 14.77 -50.94 28.80
C ASN A 169 15.49 -52.14 28.17
N THR A 170 16.38 -51.92 27.19
CA THR A 170 17.17 -53.01 26.57
C THR A 170 18.47 -53.31 27.32
N CYS A 171 18.74 -52.65 28.45
CA CYS A 171 19.98 -52.82 29.21
C CYS A 171 20.28 -54.28 29.59
N VAL A 172 21.50 -54.72 29.30
CA VAL A 172 22.05 -56.01 29.69
C VAL A 172 23.02 -55.78 30.84
N ILE A 173 22.63 -56.20 32.04
CA ILE A 173 23.50 -56.15 33.22
C ILE A 173 24.25 -57.48 33.30
N ALA A 174 25.57 -57.44 33.12
CA ALA A 174 26.40 -58.61 33.38
C ALA A 174 26.22 -59.03 34.84
N SER A 175 25.83 -60.29 35.07
CA SER A 175 25.75 -60.89 36.39
C SER A 175 27.01 -61.76 36.62
N PRO A 176 27.75 -61.55 37.73
CA PRO A 176 27.51 -60.56 38.78
C PRO A 176 27.91 -59.13 38.35
N PRO A 177 27.32 -58.08 38.98
CA PRO A 177 27.61 -56.68 38.66
C PRO A 177 29.12 -56.38 38.74
N PRO A 178 29.66 -55.49 37.88
CA PRO A 178 31.05 -55.05 38.01
C PRO A 178 31.29 -54.46 39.41
N LEU A 179 32.41 -54.85 40.02
CA LEU A 179 32.81 -54.37 41.34
C LEU A 179 32.88 -52.83 41.36
N PRO A 180 32.45 -52.17 42.46
CA PRO A 180 32.58 -50.73 42.57
C PRO A 180 34.04 -50.29 42.35
N PRO A 181 34.28 -49.12 41.73
CA PRO A 181 35.62 -48.61 41.57
C PRO A 181 36.31 -48.52 42.94
N PRO A 182 37.61 -48.86 43.03
CA PRO A 182 38.33 -48.81 44.29
C PRO A 182 38.24 -47.38 44.89
N PRO A 183 38.17 -47.26 46.23
CA PRO A 183 38.15 -45.96 46.89
C PRO A 183 39.32 -45.09 46.39
N SER A 184 39.05 -43.81 46.19
CA SER A 184 40.10 -42.82 45.91
C SER A 184 41.24 -42.99 46.93
N PRO A 185 42.52 -42.98 46.50
CA PRO A 185 43.62 -43.06 47.43
C PRO A 185 43.46 -41.95 48.50
N PRO A 186 43.67 -42.26 49.79
CA PRO A 186 43.63 -41.24 50.83
C PRO A 186 44.64 -40.12 50.46
N PRO A 187 44.29 -38.85 50.69
CA PRO A 187 45.19 -37.75 50.41
C PRO A 187 46.53 -37.98 51.11
N SER A 188 47.62 -37.75 50.37
CA SER A 188 48.98 -37.96 50.86
C SER A 188 49.20 -37.23 52.19
N PRO A 189 49.87 -37.85 53.19
CA PRO A 189 50.16 -37.19 54.45
C PRO A 189 50.94 -35.89 54.21
N PRO A 190 50.67 -34.81 54.96
CA PRO A 190 51.47 -33.60 54.88
C PRO A 190 52.95 -33.92 55.23
N PRO A 191 53.92 -33.26 54.59
CA PRO A 191 55.33 -33.52 54.82
C PRO A 191 55.72 -33.33 56.30
N PRO A 192 56.68 -34.13 56.83
CA PRO A 192 57.17 -33.95 58.19
C PRO A 192 57.75 -32.55 58.37
N THR A 193 57.36 -31.87 59.45
CA THR A 193 58.00 -30.62 59.86
C THR A 193 59.46 -30.87 60.22
N PRO A 194 60.42 -30.05 59.72
CA PRO A 194 61.84 -30.22 60.02
C PRO A 194 62.11 -30.09 61.53
N PRO A 195 62.97 -30.94 62.12
CA PRO A 195 63.34 -30.83 63.53
C PRO A 195 64.14 -29.54 63.83
N PRO A 196 64.10 -29.06 65.09
CA PRO A 196 64.70 -27.79 65.51
C PRO A 196 66.23 -27.77 65.48
#